data_AF-A0A7C4YWZ9-F1
#
_entry.id   AF-A0A7C4YWZ9-F1
#
_cell.length_a   1.000
_cell.length_b   1.000
_cell.length_c   1.000
_cell.angle_alpha   90.00
_cell.angle_beta   90.00
_cell.angle_gamma   90.00
#
_symmetry.space_group_name_H-M   'P 1'
#
loop_
_entity.id
_entity.type
_entity.pdbx_description
1 polymer ?
#
loop_
_entity_poly.entity_id
_entity_poly.type
_entity_poly.pdbx_seq_one_letter_code
_entity_poly.pdbx_strand_id
1 'polypeptide(L)'
;MSIPPIVSFVGKSNSGKTTLLEKVIRELKRRGYRVGTIKHDAHDFEMDRPGTDTWRHAQAGSDHVLISSPHKVASIRRVEQEMPLLELAAQMPDVDIILTEGYKRGPAPKIEVSRRERSTSLICSPAELIAVVSDQHFDLPIPQYGLDDAVGVADLIEERFLMPLPHAGLASAVTAPVTNRDPDHRR
;
A
#
# COMPACT_ATOMS: atom_id res chain seq x y z
N MET A 1 -15.40 -4.39 7.48
CA MET A 1 -14.00 -3.92 7.59
C MET A 1 -13.79 -2.90 6.48
N SER A 2 -13.16 -1.76 6.75
CA SER A 2 -12.82 -0.78 5.72
C SER A 2 -11.67 -1.32 4.86
N ILE A 3 -11.72 -1.06 3.55
CA ILE A 3 -10.60 -1.36 2.64
C ILE A 3 -9.39 -0.51 3.09
N PRO A 4 -8.18 -1.08 3.25
CA PRO A 4 -6.99 -0.30 3.56
C PRO A 4 -6.74 0.78 2.50
N PRO A 5 -6.13 1.92 2.86
CA PRO A 5 -5.74 2.93 1.88
C PRO A 5 -4.83 2.33 0.80
N ILE A 6 -4.98 2.82 -0.43
CA ILE A 6 -4.25 2.34 -1.61
C ILE A 6 -3.44 3.49 -2.20
N VAL A 7 -2.14 3.27 -2.44
CA VAL A 7 -1.27 4.21 -3.15
C VAL A 7 -0.59 3.51 -4.32
N SER A 8 -0.72 4.08 -5.52
CA SER A 8 -0.18 3.49 -6.74
C SER A 8 1.15 4.10 -7.16
N PHE A 9 2.15 3.25 -7.37
CA PHE A 9 3.43 3.61 -7.95
C PHE A 9 3.37 3.41 -9.47
N VAL A 10 3.40 4.53 -10.19
CA VAL A 10 3.26 4.58 -11.65
C VAL A 10 4.53 5.12 -12.30
N GLY A 11 4.63 5.01 -13.61
CA GLY A 11 5.81 5.43 -14.37
C GLY A 11 6.07 4.56 -15.59
N LYS A 12 7.04 4.94 -16.42
CA LYS A 12 7.41 4.16 -17.61
C LYS A 12 8.08 2.85 -17.19
N SER A 13 8.15 1.88 -18.10
CA SER A 13 8.97 0.69 -17.89
C SER A 13 10.44 1.11 -17.67
N ASN A 14 11.16 0.40 -16.79
CA ASN A 14 12.57 0.69 -16.46
C ASN A 14 12.83 2.10 -15.90
N SER A 15 11.85 2.73 -15.25
CA SER A 15 12.02 3.99 -14.50
C SER A 15 12.63 3.78 -13.10
N GLY A 16 12.52 2.56 -12.55
CA GLY A 16 12.96 2.22 -11.18
C GLY A 16 11.84 2.02 -10.17
N LYS A 17 10.56 1.93 -10.61
CA LYS A 17 9.39 1.70 -9.73
C LYS A 17 9.60 0.57 -8.73
N THR A 18 9.95 -0.62 -9.20
CA THR A 18 10.13 -1.79 -8.33
C THR A 18 11.22 -1.53 -7.28
N THR A 19 12.35 -0.93 -7.68
CA THR A 19 13.44 -0.59 -6.76
C THR A 19 13.02 0.43 -5.70
N LEU A 20 12.31 1.49 -6.09
CA LEU A 20 11.78 2.46 -5.13
C LEU A 20 10.76 1.80 -4.19
N LEU A 21 9.82 1.04 -4.76
CA LEU A 21 8.75 0.38 -4.02
C LEU A 21 9.30 -0.58 -2.97
N GLU A 22 10.32 -1.38 -3.30
CA GLU A 22 11.01 -2.22 -2.33
C GLU A 22 11.61 -1.40 -1.17
N LYS A 23 12.24 -0.27 -1.46
CA LYS A 23 12.83 0.59 -0.42
C LYS A 23 11.75 1.19 0.48
N VAL A 24 10.65 1.67 -0.10
CA VAL A 24 9.50 2.21 0.65
C VAL A 24 8.84 1.12 1.50
N ILE A 25 8.66 -0.09 0.97
CA ILE A 25 8.13 -1.22 1.74
C ILE A 25 9.04 -1.51 2.93
N ARG A 26 10.36 -1.63 2.72
CA ARG A 26 11.32 -1.87 3.82
C ARG A 26 11.22 -0.77 4.89
N GLU A 27 11.09 0.48 4.48
CA GLU A 27 10.97 1.61 5.40
C GLU A 27 9.65 1.60 6.20
N LEU A 28 8.51 1.38 5.55
CA LEU A 28 7.21 1.25 6.24
C LEU A 28 7.18 0.03 7.19
N LYS A 29 7.76 -1.10 6.77
CA LYS A 29 7.93 -2.27 7.64
C LYS A 29 8.80 -1.95 8.85
N ARG A 30 9.89 -1.18 8.69
CA ARG A 30 10.76 -0.72 9.79
C ARG A 30 10.00 0.15 10.80
N ARG A 31 9.02 0.93 10.33
CA ARG A 31 8.13 1.75 11.18
C ARG A 31 7.02 0.96 11.88
N GLY A 32 6.86 -0.32 11.56
CA GLY A 32 5.89 -1.21 12.22
C GLY A 32 4.59 -1.44 11.46
N TYR A 33 4.42 -0.90 10.26
CA TYR A 33 3.21 -1.10 9.46
C TYR A 33 3.14 -2.49 8.83
N ARG A 34 1.92 -2.98 8.61
CA ARG A 34 1.58 -4.11 7.76
C ARG A 34 1.31 -3.57 6.36
N VAL A 35 2.03 -4.07 5.37
CA VAL A 35 2.02 -3.54 4.01
C VAL A 35 1.59 -4.64 3.06
N GLY A 36 0.52 -4.39 2.30
CA GLY A 36 0.10 -5.20 1.17
C GLY A 36 0.66 -4.67 -0.14
N THR A 37 0.84 -5.55 -1.12
CA THR A 37 1.28 -5.16 -2.46
C THR A 37 0.43 -5.78 -3.55
N ILE A 38 0.04 -5.00 -4.55
CA ILE A 38 -0.64 -5.49 -5.76
C ILE A 38 0.15 -5.05 -6.98
N LYS A 39 0.56 -6.00 -7.82
CA LYS A 39 1.22 -5.69 -9.09
C LYS A 39 0.25 -5.94 -10.23
N HIS A 40 0.13 -4.96 -11.12
CA HIS A 40 -0.62 -5.10 -12.37
C HIS A 40 0.35 -5.30 -13.53
N ASP A 41 0.41 -6.52 -14.05
CA ASP A 41 1.05 -6.82 -15.33
C ASP A 41 0.00 -6.78 -16.44
N ALA A 42 0.34 -6.17 -17.57
CA ALA A 42 -0.57 -6.12 -18.72
C ALA A 42 -0.55 -7.42 -19.55
N HIS A 43 0.33 -8.36 -19.20
CA HIS A 43 0.44 -9.67 -19.81
C HIS A 43 0.00 -10.76 -18.83
N ASP A 44 -0.24 -11.94 -19.37
CA ASP A 44 -0.42 -13.15 -18.57
C ASP A 44 0.85 -13.46 -17.75
N PHE A 45 0.68 -14.01 -16.55
CA PHE A 45 1.79 -14.32 -15.65
C PHE A 45 1.66 -15.72 -15.07
N GLU A 46 2.78 -16.40 -14.91
CA GLU A 46 2.85 -17.68 -14.21
C GLU A 46 3.48 -17.45 -12.83
N MET A 47 2.69 -17.69 -11.78
CA MET A 47 3.14 -17.54 -10.39
C MET A 47 3.65 -18.86 -9.81
N ASP A 48 3.18 -20.00 -10.32
CA ASP A 48 3.56 -21.32 -9.84
C ASP A 48 4.69 -21.91 -10.69
N ARG A 49 5.25 -23.04 -10.25
CA ARG A 49 6.24 -23.80 -11.01
C ARG A 49 5.55 -24.93 -11.76
N PRO A 50 5.76 -25.07 -13.08
CA PRO A 50 5.25 -26.20 -13.84
C PRO A 50 5.61 -27.56 -13.20
N GLY A 51 4.63 -28.45 -13.11
CA GLY A 51 4.78 -29.81 -12.59
C GLY A 51 4.60 -29.97 -11.07
N THR A 52 4.47 -28.90 -10.29
CA THR A 52 4.10 -28.99 -8.87
C THR A 52 2.64 -29.48 -8.70
N ASP A 53 2.26 -29.89 -7.49
CA ASP A 53 0.91 -30.36 -7.20
C ASP A 53 -0.14 -29.25 -7.43
N THR A 54 0.13 -28.04 -6.96
CA THR A 54 -0.73 -26.87 -7.13
C THR A 54 -0.88 -26.49 -8.60
N TRP A 55 0.19 -26.54 -9.38
CA TRP A 55 0.14 -26.33 -10.82
C TRP A 55 -0.70 -27.40 -11.51
N ARG A 56 -0.51 -28.68 -11.17
CA ARG A 56 -1.31 -29.79 -11.72
C ARG A 56 -2.80 -29.65 -11.37
N HIS A 57 -3.14 -29.18 -10.18
CA HIS A 57 -4.52 -28.92 -9.77
C HIS A 57 -5.17 -27.79 -10.61
N ALA A 58 -4.42 -26.70 -10.88
CA ALA A 58 -4.89 -25.62 -11.74
C ALA A 58 -5.13 -26.12 -13.18
N GLN A 59 -4.17 -26.86 -13.74
CA GLN A 59 -4.27 -27.43 -15.09
C GLN A 59 -5.37 -28.49 -15.24
N ALA A 60 -5.72 -29.17 -14.15
CA ALA A 60 -6.86 -30.09 -14.13
C ALA A 60 -8.23 -29.36 -14.18
N GLY A 61 -8.24 -28.03 -14.08
CA GLY A 61 -9.45 -27.21 -14.18
C GLY A 61 -9.97 -26.69 -12.85
N SER A 62 -9.16 -26.65 -11.79
CA SER A 62 -9.57 -26.02 -10.53
C SER A 62 -9.70 -24.51 -10.73
N ASP A 63 -10.87 -23.94 -10.45
CA ASP A 63 -11.09 -22.48 -10.51
C ASP A 63 -10.31 -21.74 -9.42
N HIS A 64 -10.02 -22.42 -8.31
CA HIS A 64 -9.31 -21.86 -7.17
C HIS A 64 -8.41 -22.91 -6.52
N VAL A 65 -7.11 -22.64 -6.47
CA VAL A 65 -6.10 -23.48 -5.82
C VAL A 65 -5.54 -22.73 -4.61
N LEU A 66 -5.54 -23.38 -3.44
CA LEU A 66 -4.89 -22.88 -2.23
C LEU A 66 -3.82 -23.87 -1.75
N ILE A 67 -2.68 -23.32 -1.31
CA ILE A 67 -1.66 -24.05 -0.57
C ILE A 67 -1.38 -23.32 0.74
N SER A 68 -1.24 -24.08 1.82
CA SER A 68 -1.02 -23.56 3.16
C SER A 68 0.13 -24.28 3.85
N SER A 69 0.82 -23.55 4.72
CA SER A 69 1.90 -24.03 5.57
C SER A 69 1.88 -23.21 6.88
N PRO A 70 2.65 -23.58 7.92
CA PRO A 70 2.66 -22.85 9.18
C PRO A 70 3.02 -21.36 9.09
N HIS A 71 3.64 -20.91 8.00
CA HIS A 71 4.17 -19.55 7.86
C HIS A 71 3.73 -18.81 6.60
N LYS A 72 3.02 -19.47 5.67
CA LYS A 72 2.58 -18.85 4.41
C LYS A 72 1.41 -19.58 3.81
N VAL A 73 0.58 -18.79 3.13
CA VAL A 73 -0.51 -19.24 2.26
C VAL A 73 -0.26 -18.64 0.87
N ALA A 74 -0.55 -19.40 -0.18
CA ALA A 74 -0.65 -18.89 -1.54
C ALA A 74 -1.97 -19.35 -2.17
N SER A 75 -2.52 -18.50 -3.04
CA SER A 75 -3.81 -18.69 -3.69
C SER A 75 -3.68 -18.31 -5.16
N ILE A 76 -4.12 -19.21 -6.04
CA ILE A 76 -4.21 -18.99 -7.48
C ILE A 76 -5.68 -19.13 -7.85
N ARG A 77 -6.24 -18.10 -8.48
CA ARG A 77 -7.65 -18.08 -8.88
C ARG A 77 -7.74 -17.81 -10.38
N ARG A 78 -8.45 -18.67 -11.09
CA ARG A 78 -8.85 -18.42 -12.47
C ARG A 78 -9.99 -17.40 -12.48
N VAL A 79 -9.87 -16.41 -13.34
CA VAL A 79 -10.89 -15.37 -13.51
C VAL A 79 -11.22 -15.24 -14.98
N GLU A 80 -12.50 -15.06 -15.30
CA GLU A 80 -12.96 -14.83 -16.68
C GLU A 80 -12.66 -13.40 -17.14
N GLN A 81 -12.54 -12.47 -16.20
CA GLN A 81 -12.24 -11.06 -16.43
C GLN A 81 -11.31 -10.55 -15.33
N GLU A 82 -10.52 -9.52 -15.66
CA GLU A 82 -9.63 -8.89 -14.69
C GLU A 82 -10.42 -8.35 -13.49
N MET A 83 -9.98 -8.70 -12.28
CA MET A 83 -10.62 -8.23 -11.06
C MET A 83 -10.34 -6.73 -10.83
N PRO A 84 -11.35 -5.94 -10.45
CA PRO A 84 -11.15 -4.55 -10.06
C PRO A 84 -10.18 -4.41 -8.88
N LEU A 85 -9.37 -3.35 -8.89
CA LEU A 85 -8.39 -3.07 -7.83
C LEU A 85 -8.99 -3.08 -6.42
N LEU A 86 -10.19 -2.53 -6.24
CA LEU A 86 -10.85 -2.50 -4.92
C LEU A 86 -11.26 -3.90 -4.44
N GLU A 87 -11.61 -4.82 -5.35
CA GLU A 87 -11.94 -6.20 -5.01
C GLU A 87 -10.70 -7.01 -4.64
N LEU A 88 -9.57 -6.74 -5.30
CA LEU A 88 -8.27 -7.30 -4.90
C LEU A 88 -7.85 -6.77 -3.53
N ALA A 89 -8.00 -5.46 -3.29
CA ALA A 89 -7.67 -4.84 -2.02
C ALA A 89 -8.53 -5.36 -0.85
N ALA A 90 -9.81 -5.66 -1.10
CA ALA A 90 -10.70 -6.25 -0.11
C ALA A 90 -10.27 -7.65 0.38
N GLN A 91 -9.40 -8.34 -0.37
CA GLN A 91 -8.83 -9.64 0.02
C GLN A 91 -7.62 -9.52 0.97
N MET A 92 -7.19 -8.29 1.29
CA MET A 92 -6.06 -8.01 2.17
C MET A 92 -6.51 -7.20 3.41
N PRO A 93 -7.49 -7.66 4.19
CA PRO A 93 -8.07 -6.86 5.28
C PRO A 93 -7.13 -6.67 6.48
N ASP A 94 -6.02 -7.39 6.53
CA ASP A 94 -5.07 -7.48 7.63
C ASP A 94 -3.84 -6.59 7.46
N VAL A 95 -3.82 -5.70 6.45
CA VAL A 95 -2.75 -4.72 6.25
C VAL A 95 -3.21 -3.30 6.57
N ASP A 96 -2.26 -2.42 6.89
CA ASP A 96 -2.53 -1.02 7.22
C ASP A 96 -2.52 -0.15 5.95
N ILE A 97 -1.81 -0.56 4.90
CA ILE A 97 -1.78 0.09 3.59
C ILE A 97 -1.51 -0.92 2.47
N ILE A 98 -2.04 -0.64 1.28
CA ILE A 98 -1.76 -1.37 0.05
C ILE A 98 -0.98 -0.47 -0.91
N LEU A 99 0.17 -0.93 -1.37
CA LEU A 99 0.96 -0.26 -2.39
C LEU A 99 0.83 -1.00 -3.71
N THR A 100 0.55 -0.30 -4.80
CA THR A 100 0.46 -0.94 -6.11
C THR A 100 1.65 -0.61 -7.00
N GLU A 101 2.09 -1.57 -7.80
CA GLU A 101 2.95 -1.28 -8.96
C GLU A 101 2.11 -1.41 -10.22
N GLY A 102 1.86 -0.28 -10.91
CA GLY A 102 0.98 -0.24 -12.09
C GLY A 102 -0.31 0.53 -11.83
N TYR A 103 -1.43 0.06 -12.39
CA TYR A 103 -2.73 0.73 -12.31
C TYR A 103 -2.70 2.22 -12.70
N LYS A 104 -2.03 2.54 -13.81
CA LYS A 104 -1.92 3.94 -14.33
C LYS A 104 -3.27 4.61 -14.57
N ARG A 105 -4.29 3.81 -14.90
CA ARG A 105 -5.68 4.24 -15.13
C ARG A 105 -6.58 3.98 -13.91
N GLY A 106 -6.00 3.49 -12.81
CA GLY A 106 -6.74 3.19 -11.59
C GLY A 106 -7.10 4.45 -10.80
N PRO A 107 -8.12 4.38 -9.93
CA PRO A 107 -8.64 5.52 -9.20
C PRO A 107 -7.78 5.94 -7.99
N ALA A 108 -6.84 5.09 -7.56
CA ALA A 108 -6.02 5.36 -6.38
C ALA A 108 -5.09 6.57 -6.60
N PRO A 109 -4.79 7.34 -5.54
CA PRO A 109 -3.74 8.38 -5.56
C PRO A 109 -2.39 7.82 -6.02
N LYS A 110 -1.64 8.59 -6.80
CA LYS A 110 -0.48 8.09 -7.53
C LYS A 110 0.82 8.80 -7.14
N ILE A 111 1.88 8.03 -7.02
CA ILE A 111 3.27 8.51 -6.99
C ILE A 111 3.90 8.13 -8.32
N GLU A 112 4.29 9.12 -9.12
CA GLU A 112 4.93 8.85 -10.41
C GLU A 112 6.44 8.82 -10.30
N VAL A 113 7.04 7.69 -10.67
CA VAL A 113 8.48 7.52 -10.81
C VAL A 113 8.88 7.86 -12.24
N SER A 114 9.60 8.96 -12.40
CA SER A 114 10.08 9.45 -13.68
C SER A 114 11.59 9.52 -13.70
N ARG A 115 12.21 9.00 -14.76
CA ARG A 115 13.66 9.06 -14.96
C ARG A 115 13.91 9.76 -16.28
N ARG A 116 14.77 10.78 -16.30
CA ARG A 116 15.07 11.61 -17.47
C ARG A 116 15.49 10.78 -18.68
N GLU A 117 16.28 9.74 -18.46
CA GLU A 117 16.69 8.77 -19.49
C GLU A 117 15.50 8.09 -20.20
N ARG A 118 14.35 7.95 -19.52
CA ARG A 118 13.13 7.30 -20.05
C ARG A 118 12.09 8.29 -20.56
N SER A 119 12.01 9.47 -19.96
CA SER A 119 11.00 10.48 -20.30
C SER A 119 11.37 11.85 -19.74
N THR A 120 11.06 12.89 -20.50
CA THR A 120 11.05 14.29 -20.02
C THR A 120 9.66 14.75 -19.57
N SER A 121 8.63 13.94 -19.80
CA SER A 121 7.25 14.21 -19.39
C SER A 121 6.72 13.15 -18.44
N LEU A 122 5.72 13.54 -17.63
CA LEU A 122 4.93 12.64 -16.80
C LEU A 122 3.85 11.93 -17.64
N ILE A 123 3.41 10.77 -17.16
CA ILE A 123 2.39 9.94 -17.77
C ILE A 123 1.01 10.29 -17.22
N CYS A 124 0.92 10.51 -15.92
CA CYS A 124 -0.32 10.86 -15.25
C CYS A 124 -0.52 12.37 -15.25
N SER A 125 -1.79 12.78 -15.18
CA SER A 125 -2.10 14.20 -15.01
C SER A 125 -1.72 14.66 -13.60
N PRO A 126 -1.27 15.92 -13.41
CA PRO A 126 -0.89 16.41 -12.09
C PRO A 126 -1.99 16.27 -11.02
N ALA A 127 -3.27 16.33 -11.42
CA ALA A 127 -4.41 16.20 -10.52
C ALA A 127 -4.55 14.79 -9.90
N GLU A 128 -3.93 13.77 -10.49
CA GLU A 128 -3.93 12.40 -9.98
C GLU A 128 -2.74 12.08 -9.08
N LEU A 129 -1.74 12.97 -9.07
CA LEU A 129 -0.46 12.75 -8.42
C LEU A 129 -0.46 13.35 -7.01
N ILE A 130 0.00 12.56 -6.04
CA ILE A 130 0.30 13.05 -4.69
C ILE A 130 1.78 13.41 -4.53
N ALA A 131 2.65 12.87 -5.39
CA ALA A 131 4.07 13.20 -5.49
C ALA A 131 4.70 12.70 -6.80
N VAL A 132 5.89 13.20 -7.10
CA VAL A 132 6.77 12.68 -8.15
C VAL A 132 8.11 12.26 -7.54
N VAL A 133 8.69 11.17 -8.04
CA VAL A 133 10.02 10.71 -7.67
C VAL A 133 10.90 10.70 -8.91
N SER A 134 11.93 11.54 -8.94
CA SER A 134 12.67 11.79 -10.18
C SER A 134 14.11 12.27 -10.02
N ASP A 135 14.88 12.16 -11.10
CA ASP A 135 16.21 12.77 -11.33
C ASP A 135 16.14 14.08 -12.14
N GLN A 136 14.94 14.58 -12.40
CA GLN A 136 14.69 15.88 -13.02
C GLN A 136 13.57 16.62 -12.28
N HIS A 137 13.54 17.95 -12.45
CA HIS A 137 12.56 18.82 -11.82
C HIS A 137 11.33 19.03 -12.71
N PHE A 138 10.15 19.02 -12.12
CA PHE A 138 8.89 19.39 -12.76
C PHE A 138 8.29 20.63 -12.08
N ASP A 139 7.72 21.56 -12.84
CA ASP A 139 7.07 22.74 -12.26
C ASP A 139 5.63 22.39 -11.84
N LEU A 140 5.48 21.75 -10.67
CA LEU A 140 4.21 21.25 -10.15
C LEU A 140 4.06 21.58 -8.66
N PRO A 141 2.84 21.92 -8.19
CA PRO A 141 2.58 22.26 -6.78
C PRO A 141 2.41 21.01 -5.90
N ILE A 142 3.21 19.97 -6.12
CA ILE A 142 3.18 18.71 -5.37
C ILE A 142 4.59 18.32 -4.92
N PRO A 143 4.74 17.55 -3.83
CA PRO A 143 6.03 17.06 -3.37
C PRO A 143 6.82 16.34 -4.48
N GLN A 144 8.13 16.60 -4.52
CA GLN A 144 9.07 15.95 -5.43
C GLN A 144 10.23 15.39 -4.63
N TYR A 145 10.57 14.12 -4.88
CA TYR A 145 11.63 13.40 -4.17
C TYR A 145 12.69 12.90 -5.14
N GLY A 146 13.91 12.71 -4.65
CA GLY A 146 14.97 12.04 -5.40
C GLY A 146 14.69 10.54 -5.54
N LEU A 147 15.25 9.91 -6.58
CA LEU A 147 15.10 8.47 -6.86
C LEU A 147 15.52 7.53 -5.70
N ASP A 148 16.35 8.03 -4.79
CA ASP A 148 16.83 7.29 -3.62
C ASP A 148 16.14 7.68 -2.30
N ASP A 149 15.24 8.65 -2.33
CA ASP A 149 14.58 9.20 -1.14
C ASP A 149 13.31 8.41 -0.77
N ALA A 150 13.51 7.15 -0.44
CA ALA A 150 12.42 6.29 0.03
C ALA A 150 11.88 6.71 1.40
N VAL A 151 12.68 7.40 2.22
CA VAL A 151 12.29 7.89 3.54
C VAL A 151 11.27 9.01 3.40
N GLY A 152 11.55 10.04 2.58
CA GLY A 152 10.61 11.13 2.34
C GLY A 152 9.31 10.66 1.68
N VAL A 153 9.38 9.66 0.80
CA VAL A 153 8.18 9.02 0.22
C VAL A 153 7.37 8.27 1.28
N ALA A 154 8.03 7.56 2.20
CA ALA A 154 7.36 6.89 3.31
C ALA A 154 6.74 7.89 4.29
N ASP A 155 7.40 9.01 4.56
CA ASP A 155 6.86 10.10 5.40
C ASP A 155 5.56 10.65 4.81
N LEU A 156 5.54 10.93 3.51
CA LEU A 156 4.34 11.38 2.80
C LEU A 156 3.18 10.40 2.94
N ILE A 157 3.47 9.11 2.75
CA ILE A 157 2.48 8.04 2.83
C ILE A 157 1.93 7.94 4.25
N GLU A 158 2.82 8.01 5.24
CA GLU A 158 2.47 7.93 6.65
C GLU A 158 1.56 9.08 7.06
N GLU A 159 1.96 10.32 6.75
CA GLU A 159 1.23 11.55 7.06
C GLU A 159 -0.18 11.55 6.44
N ARG A 160 -0.30 11.14 5.17
CA ARG A 160 -1.57 11.27 4.42
C ARG A 160 -2.54 10.13 4.63
N PHE A 161 -2.06 8.93 4.96
CA PHE A 161 -2.90 7.72 4.91
C PHE A 161 -2.86 6.86 6.17
N LEU A 162 -1.84 6.99 7.03
CA LEU A 162 -1.63 6.07 8.15
C LEU A 162 -1.70 6.73 9.52
N MET A 163 -1.35 8.02 9.63
CA MET A 163 -1.53 8.75 10.88
C MET A 163 -3.00 9.15 11.05
N PRO A 164 -3.62 8.95 12.23
CA PRO A 164 -4.89 9.58 12.52
C PRO A 164 -4.66 11.10 12.52
N LEU A 165 -5.38 11.82 11.66
CA LEU A 165 -5.50 13.28 11.77
C LEU A 165 -5.79 13.60 13.25
N PRO A 166 -5.10 14.58 13.87
CA PRO A 166 -5.38 14.93 15.25
C PRO A 166 -6.87 15.22 15.37
N HIS A 167 -7.57 14.40 16.15
CA HIS A 167 -8.96 14.65 16.49
C HIS A 167 -9.00 16.04 17.13
N ALA A 168 -9.69 16.98 16.47
CA ALA A 168 -10.08 18.23 17.10
C ALA A 168 -10.74 17.87 18.43
N GLY A 169 -10.11 18.32 19.53
CA GLY A 169 -10.31 17.77 20.86
C GLY A 169 -11.76 17.74 21.31
N LEU A 170 -12.23 16.56 21.68
CA LEU A 170 -13.28 16.42 22.68
C LEU A 170 -12.58 16.21 24.02
N ALA A 171 -12.40 17.31 24.74
CA ALA A 171 -12.07 17.29 26.16
C ALA A 171 -13.18 16.52 26.89
N SER A 172 -12.89 15.30 27.33
CA SER A 172 -13.74 14.63 28.32
C SER A 172 -13.18 14.96 29.70
N ALA A 173 -13.93 15.77 30.43
CA ALA A 173 -13.64 16.15 31.80
C ALA A 173 -13.52 14.89 32.67
N VAL A 174 -12.33 14.69 33.23
CA VAL A 174 -12.10 13.72 34.31
C VAL A 174 -12.92 14.18 35.51
N THR A 175 -14.01 13.46 35.81
CA THR A 175 -14.66 13.52 37.12
C THR A 175 -13.85 12.66 38.08
N ALA A 176 -13.15 13.30 39.00
CA ALA A 176 -12.47 12.62 40.10
C ALA A 176 -13.51 12.01 41.06
N PRO A 177 -13.30 10.78 41.58
CA PRO A 177 -14.15 10.27 42.63
C PRO A 177 -13.82 10.98 43.95
N VAL A 178 -14.85 11.55 44.58
CA VAL A 178 -14.80 12.04 45.96
C VAL A 178 -14.48 10.85 46.86
N THR A 179 -13.31 10.85 47.47
CA THR A 179 -12.94 9.86 48.48
C THR A 179 -13.66 10.20 49.78
N ASN A 180 -14.64 9.38 50.15
CA ASN A 180 -15.26 9.44 51.46
C ASN A 180 -14.24 8.91 52.47
N ARG A 181 -13.66 9.80 53.29
CA ARG A 181 -12.93 9.40 54.49
C ARG A 181 -13.87 9.51 55.68
N ASP A 182 -14.25 8.37 56.23
CA ASP A 182 -14.24 8.17 57.68
C ASP A 182 -14.17 6.66 57.94
N PRO A 183 -13.23 6.19 58.76
CA PRO A 183 -13.53 6.16 60.19
C PRO A 183 -12.30 6.47 61.09
N ASP A 184 -12.49 7.16 62.21
CA ASP A 184 -12.62 6.50 63.53
C ASP A 184 -12.30 7.43 64.74
N HIS A 185 -13.15 7.29 65.76
CA HIS A 185 -13.07 7.58 67.20
C HIS A 185 -12.21 8.72 67.80
N ARG A 186 -12.86 9.56 68.64
CA ARG A 186 -12.79 9.54 70.13
C ARG A 186 -13.51 10.73 70.78
N ARG A 187 -14.61 10.46 71.49
CA ARG A 187 -14.85 10.78 72.91
C ARG A 187 -16.19 10.22 73.36
#